data_AF-A0A4V1SF60-F1
#
_entry.id   AF-A0A4V1SF60-F1
#
_cell.length_a   1.000
_cell.length_b   1.000
_cell.length_c   1.000
_cell.angle_alpha   90.00
_cell.angle_beta   90.00
_cell.angle_gamma   90.00
#
_symmetry.space_group_name_H-M   'P 1'
#
loop_
_entity.id
_entity.type
_entity.pdbx_description
1 polymer ?
#
loop_
_entity_poly.entity_id
_entity_poly.type
_entity_poly.pdbx_seq_one_letter_code
_entity_poly.pdbx_strand_id
1 'polypeptide(L)'
;MIRLFKHYIPNAVLLLGALDIVLLFAAAEFGWLFRVNQLDLHPLPISTRLPQLISYAVFLHVAMISVGVYGADSLQSLRHAIARLIV
;
A
#
# COMPACT_ATOMS: atom_id res chain seq x y z
N MET A 1 -6.28 -18.96 9.14
CA MET A 1 -6.18 -18.15 10.38
C MET A 1 -4.71 -18.04 10.74
N ILE A 2 -4.07 -16.93 10.43
CA ILE A 2 -2.68 -16.68 10.79
C ILE A 2 -2.68 -16.11 12.22
N ARG A 3 -1.94 -16.74 13.15
CA ARG A 3 -1.84 -16.30 14.54
C ARG A 3 -0.59 -15.46 14.72
N LEU A 4 -0.76 -14.18 15.05
CA LEU A 4 0.32 -13.29 15.47
C LEU A 4 -0.06 -12.77 16.86
N PHE A 5 0.61 -13.26 17.91
CA PHE A 5 0.44 -12.82 19.32
C PHE A 5 -1.01 -12.80 19.86
N LYS A 6 -1.63 -13.98 20.05
CA LYS A 6 -2.98 -14.18 20.66
C LYS A 6 -4.17 -13.42 20.02
N HIS A 7 -3.93 -12.54 19.05
CA HIS A 7 -4.96 -11.79 18.36
C HIS A 7 -5.29 -12.44 17.01
N TYR A 8 -6.59 -12.61 16.75
CA TYR A 8 -7.06 -13.15 15.48
C TYR A 8 -7.16 -12.00 14.47
N ILE A 9 -6.30 -12.04 13.45
CA ILE A 9 -6.46 -11.14 12.29
C ILE A 9 -7.45 -11.81 11.33
N PRO A 10 -8.58 -11.15 10.99
CA PRO A 10 -9.52 -11.70 10.03
C PRO A 10 -8.84 -11.92 8.68
N ASN A 11 -9.09 -13.07 8.02
CA ASN A 11 -8.48 -13.38 6.72
C ASN A 11 -8.79 -12.29 5.67
N ALA A 12 -9.97 -11.68 5.73
CA ALA A 12 -10.35 -10.57 4.85
C ALA A 12 -9.45 -9.35 5.02
N VAL A 13 -9.04 -9.03 6.25
CA VAL A 13 -8.15 -7.90 6.54
C VAL A 13 -6.73 -8.19 6.06
N LEU A 14 -6.27 -9.44 6.21
CA LEU A 14 -4.99 -9.88 5.66
C LEU A 14 -4.98 -9.78 4.13
N LEU A 15 -6.05 -10.22 3.47
CA LEU A 15 -6.19 -10.12 2.02
C LEU A 15 -6.21 -8.66 1.57
N LEU A 16 -6.94 -7.79 2.28
CA LEU A 16 -6.98 -6.36 2.00
C LEU A 16 -5.59 -5.73 2.14
N GLY A 17 -4.85 -6.02 3.21
CA GLY A 17 -3.49 -5.52 3.38
C GLY A 17 -2.53 -6.02 2.29
N ALA A 18 -2.65 -7.27 1.86
CA ALA A 18 -1.87 -7.80 0.75
C ALA A 18 -2.23 -7.12 -0.58
N LEU A 19 -3.51 -6.89 -0.84
CA LEU A 19 -3.99 -6.16 -2.00
C LEU A 19 -3.44 -4.72 -2.01
N ASP A 20 -3.47 -4.04 -0.86
CA ASP A 20 -2.95 -2.68 -0.73
C ASP A 20 -1.45 -2.61 -1.03
N ILE A 21 -0.65 -3.60 -0.59
CA ILE A 21 0.77 -3.67 -0.97
C ILE A 21 0.91 -3.74 -2.50
N VAL A 22 0.16 -4.62 -3.18
CA VAL A 22 0.19 -4.74 -4.65
C VAL A 22 -0.20 -3.42 -5.31
N LEU A 23 -1.22 -2.75 -4.80
CA LEU A 23 -1.67 -1.44 -5.30
C LEU A 23 -0.62 -0.35 -5.08
N LEU A 24 0.09 -0.36 -3.95
CA LEU A 24 1.19 0.58 -3.69
C LEU A 24 2.36 0.37 -4.66
N PHE A 25 2.72 -0.89 -4.96
CA PHE A 25 3.71 -1.19 -6.00
C PHE A 25 3.28 -0.67 -7.37
N ALA A 26 2.02 -0.92 -7.74
CA ALA A 26 1.46 -0.44 -9.01
C ALA A 26 1.44 1.09 -9.07
N ALA A 27 1.02 1.77 -7.99
CA ALA A 27 0.99 3.23 -7.91
C ALA A 27 2.39 3.85 -8.06
N ALA A 28 3.41 3.27 -7.39
CA ALA A 28 4.80 3.71 -7.52
C ALA A 28 5.33 3.54 -8.95
N GLU A 29 5.04 2.40 -9.57
CA GLU A 29 5.45 2.12 -10.95
C GLU A 29 4.76 3.04 -11.95
N PHE A 30 3.44 3.25 -11.80
CA PHE A 30 2.70 4.17 -12.65
C PHE A 30 3.16 5.62 -12.48
N GLY A 31 3.43 6.07 -11.25
CA GLY A 31 3.97 7.41 -11.01
C GLY A 31 5.33 7.62 -11.68
N TRP A 32 6.20 6.62 -11.61
CA TRP A 32 7.49 6.67 -12.32
C TRP A 32 7.32 6.64 -13.84
N LEU A 33 6.49 5.76 -14.39
CA LEU A 33 6.21 5.70 -15.82
C LEU A 33 5.63 7.02 -16.32
N PHE A 34 4.70 7.61 -15.58
CA PHE A 34 4.14 8.92 -15.90
C PHE A 34 5.24 9.97 -15.98
N ARG A 35 6.16 9.99 -15.01
CA ARG A 35 7.27 10.95 -14.99
C ARG A 35 8.27 10.74 -16.12
N VAL A 36 8.56 9.50 -16.48
CA VAL A 36 9.45 9.13 -17.59
C VAL A 36 8.87 9.59 -18.93
N ASN A 37 7.56 9.37 -19.13
CA ASN A 37 6.87 9.83 -20.33
C ASN A 37 6.88 11.37 -20.44
N GLN A 38 6.73 12.10 -19.33
CA GLN A 38 6.84 13.57 -19.33
C GLN A 38 8.23 14.10 -19.70
N LEU A 39 9.27 13.27 -19.55
CA LEU A 39 10.66 13.63 -19.80
C LEU A 39 11.18 13.08 -21.13
N ASP A 40 10.31 12.43 -21.92
CA ASP A 40 10.68 11.72 -23.15
C ASP A 40 11.85 10.74 -22.97
N LEU A 41 11.94 10.12 -21.79
CA LEU A 41 12.96 9.13 -21.45
C LEU A 41 12.49 7.72 -21.80
N HIS A 42 13.42 6.82 -22.13
CA HIS A 42 13.11 5.41 -22.31
C HIS A 42 12.90 4.71 -20.96
N PRO A 43 11.78 3.97 -20.77
CA PRO A 43 11.55 3.22 -19.56
C PRO A 43 12.58 2.09 -19.38
N LEU A 44 13.36 2.17 -18.29
CA LEU A 44 14.18 1.07 -17.79
C LEU A 44 13.34 -0.03 -17.11
N PRO A 45 13.84 -1.29 -17.11
CA PRO A 45 13.18 -2.39 -16.42
C PRO A 45 12.95 -2.12 -14.94
N ILE A 46 11.84 -2.65 -14.40
CA ILE A 46 11.45 -2.48 -12.99
C ILE A 46 12.52 -3.00 -12.01
N SER A 47 13.31 -4.01 -12.42
CA SER A 47 14.39 -4.60 -11.63
C SER A 47 15.48 -3.59 -11.25
N THR A 48 15.65 -2.52 -12.03
CA THR A 48 16.63 -1.45 -11.75
C THR A 48 16.27 -0.60 -10.54
N ARG A 49 15.00 -0.64 -10.10
CA ARG A 49 14.44 0.21 -9.04
C ARG A 49 13.70 -0.58 -7.95
N LEU A 50 13.93 -1.89 -7.85
CA LEU A 50 13.27 -2.74 -6.86
C LEU A 50 13.48 -2.26 -5.41
N PRO A 51 14.69 -1.89 -4.96
CA PRO A 51 14.88 -1.38 -3.61
C PRO A 51 14.03 -0.14 -3.31
N GLN A 52 13.89 0.77 -4.28
CA GLN A 52 13.11 1.99 -4.15
C GLN A 52 11.61 1.69 -4.07
N LEU A 53 11.11 0.80 -4.94
CA LEU A 53 9.71 0.38 -4.95
C LEU A 53 9.32 -0.35 -3.65
N ILE A 54 10.17 -1.27 -3.20
CA ILE A 54 9.97 -1.99 -1.94
C ILE A 54 9.97 -1.02 -0.76
N SER A 55 10.94 -0.10 -0.70
CA SER A 55 11.03 0.89 0.39
C SER A 55 9.78 1.77 0.44
N TYR A 56 9.31 2.26 -0.71
CA TYR A 56 8.08 3.04 -0.81
C TYR A 56 6.85 2.26 -0.32
N ALA A 57 6.63 1.05 -0.87
CA ALA A 57 5.44 0.27 -0.57
C ALA A 57 5.42 -0.16 0.90
N VAL A 58 6.55 -0.61 1.45
CA VAL A 58 6.64 -1.01 2.87
C VAL A 58 6.42 0.19 3.79
N PHE A 59 7.06 1.33 3.52
CA PHE A 59 6.94 2.51 4.38
C PHE A 59 5.50 3.03 4.42
N LEU A 60 4.86 3.18 3.26
CA LEU A 60 3.45 3.60 3.24
C LEU A 60 2.51 2.56 3.83
N HIS A 61 2.76 1.27 3.63
CA HIS A 61 1.93 0.24 4.24
C HIS A 61 2.01 0.29 5.77
N VAL A 62 3.22 0.46 6.34
CA VAL A 62 3.39 0.67 7.78
C VAL A 62 2.70 1.95 8.26
N ALA A 63 2.75 3.04 7.48
CA ALA A 63 2.04 4.27 7.81
C ALA A 63 0.52 4.05 7.84
N MET A 64 -0.06 3.37 6.85
CA MET A 64 -1.48 3.01 6.80
C MET A 64 -1.90 2.13 7.98
N ILE A 65 -1.07 1.17 8.39
CA ILE A 65 -1.28 0.38 9.60
C ILE A 65 -1.28 1.28 10.84
N SER A 66 -0.30 2.19 10.94
CA SER A 66 -0.13 3.09 12.08
C SER A 66 -1.32 4.05 12.25
N VAL A 67 -1.86 4.54 11.15
CA VAL A 67 -3.09 5.36 11.15
C VAL A 67 -4.36 4.49 11.17
N GLY A 68 -4.30 3.18 11.37
CA GLY A 68 -5.49 2.37 11.66
C GLY A 68 -6.48 2.24 10.50
N VAL A 69 -6.01 2.27 9.25
CA VAL A 69 -6.85 2.05 8.05
C VAL A 69 -7.56 0.69 8.09
N TYR A 70 -6.96 -0.29 8.78
CA TYR A 70 -7.52 -1.64 8.95
C TYR A 70 -8.37 -1.82 10.22
N GLY A 71 -8.71 -0.74 10.92
CA GLY A 71 -9.57 -0.78 12.10
C GLY A 71 -11.03 -1.14 11.77
N ALA A 72 -11.76 -1.66 12.75
CA ALA A 72 -13.15 -2.10 12.56
C ALA A 72 -14.06 -0.99 12.00
N ASP A 73 -13.93 0.24 12.49
CA ASP A 73 -14.70 1.40 12.02
C ASP A 73 -14.36 1.77 10.57
N SER A 74 -13.09 1.66 10.18
CA SER A 74 -12.62 1.90 8.81
C SER A 74 -13.19 0.88 7.83
N LEU A 75 -13.38 -0.38 8.25
CA LEU A 75 -13.98 -1.43 7.42
C LEU A 75 -15.49 -1.29 7.25
N GLN A 76 -16.16 -0.55 8.13
CA GLN A 76 -17.61 -0.36 8.10
C GLN A 76 -18.02 0.96 7.41
N SER A 77 -17.12 1.93 7.31
CA SER A 77 -17.41 3.23 6.70
C SER A 77 -16.26 3.75 5.86
N LEU A 78 -16.51 3.90 4.56
CA LEU A 78 -15.55 4.50 3.62
C LEU A 78 -15.17 5.94 4.04
N ARG A 79 -16.13 6.71 4.57
CA ARG A 79 -15.87 8.06 5.08
C ARG A 79 -14.85 8.04 6.22
N HIS A 80 -14.98 7.08 7.14
CA HIS A 80 -14.03 6.93 8.24
C HIS A 80 -12.66 6.50 7.72
N ALA A 81 -12.60 5.50 6.83
CA ALA A 81 -11.36 5.05 6.22
C ALA A 81 -10.61 6.17 5.50
N ILE A 82 -11.30 6.96 4.67
CA ILE A 82 -10.71 8.10 3.95
C ILE A 82 -10.20 9.15 4.93
N ALA A 83 -10.96 9.45 6.00
CA ALA A 83 -10.52 10.41 7.02
C ALA A 83 -9.21 9.97 7.69
N ARG A 84 -9.00 8.66 7.92
CA ARG A 84 -7.74 8.13 8.48
C ARG A 84 -6.56 8.21 7.52
N LEU A 85 -6.81 8.21 6.20
CA LEU A 85 -5.75 8.33 5.18
C LEU A 85 -5.28 9.77 4.95
N ILE A 86 -6.10 10.77 5.29
CA ILE A 86 -5.81 12.20 5.06
C ILE A 86 -5.01 12.82 6.22
N VAL A 87 -5.05 12.22 7.41
CA VAL A 87 -4.36 12.67 8.63
C VAL A 87 -2.92 12.17 8.64
#